data_AF-A0A7R9CW29-F1
#
_entry.id   AF-A0A7R9CW29-F1
#
_cell.length_a   1.000
_cell.length_b   1.000
_cell.length_c   1.000
_cell.angle_alpha   90.00
_cell.angle_beta   90.00
_cell.angle_gamma   90.00
#
_symmetry.space_group_name_H-M   'P 1'
#
loop_
_entity.id
_entity.type
_entity.pdbx_description
1 polymer ?
#
loop_
_entity_poly.entity_id
_entity_poly.type
_entity_poly.pdbx_seq_one_letter_code
_entity_poly.pdbx_strand_id
1 'polypeptide(L)'
;MKTSKSRWATPLPILICAVAIPLSMLMWLGNLAFSFFTYGNSSRVYEERDVIPPTRWLFSVIFPLVLATFGLGRKSLDARLLVGFVLCISNLAFVACVFTFFITSSRATKFRSGVKRRFEEEFKEGGQRNWLQVLCNSGMAMQLALLYLLDVGCEERPIDFTRDYRSSWLGIGVLGAFACCNGDTWASELGSVIGNKDPFLITTFQRVPR
;
A
#
# COMPACT_ATOMS: atom_id res chain seq x y z
N MET A 1 27.69 12.33 26.42
CA MET A 1 27.59 12.89 25.06
C MET A 1 27.42 11.72 24.07
N LYS A 2 26.18 11.31 23.77
CA LYS A 2 25.91 10.21 22.82
C LYS A 2 26.01 10.78 21.40
N THR A 3 27.05 10.39 20.67
CA THR A 3 27.21 10.75 19.28
C THR A 3 26.08 10.10 18.47
N SER A 4 25.24 10.96 17.89
CA SER A 4 24.24 10.57 16.90
C SER A 4 24.97 10.01 15.68
N LYS A 5 25.12 8.68 15.61
CA LYS A 5 25.55 8.02 14.37
C LYS A 5 24.48 8.32 13.32
N SER A 6 24.84 9.14 12.34
CA SER A 6 24.05 9.44 11.14
C SER A 6 23.42 8.16 10.60
N ARG A 7 22.08 8.08 10.58
CA ARG A 7 21.32 6.94 10.02
C ARG A 7 21.67 6.66 8.54
N TRP A 8 22.32 7.60 7.86
CA TRP A 8 22.72 7.53 6.45
C TRP A 8 24.06 6.82 6.22
N ALA A 9 24.85 6.55 7.26
CA ALA A 9 26.08 5.74 7.17
C ALA A 9 25.80 4.23 7.30
N THR A 10 24.62 3.78 6.89
CA THR A 10 24.23 2.36 6.90
C THR A 10 24.36 1.79 5.49
N PRO A 11 24.88 0.56 5.29
CA PRO A 11 24.96 -0.09 3.96
C PRO A 11 23.58 -0.45 3.38
N LEU A 12 22.49 0.00 4.00
CA LEU A 12 21.12 -0.38 3.69
C LEU A 12 20.68 0.09 2.29
N PRO A 13 20.93 1.34 1.83
CA PRO A 13 20.55 1.74 0.47
C PRO A 13 21.29 0.94 -0.59
N ILE A 14 22.58 0.65 -0.36
CA ILE A 14 23.41 -0.15 -1.26
C ILE A 14 22.85 -1.58 -1.35
N LEU A 15 22.48 -2.18 -0.21
CA LEU A 15 21.87 -3.51 -0.16
C LEU A 15 20.50 -3.55 -0.87
N ILE A 16 19.65 -2.55 -0.66
CA ILE A 16 18.35 -2.44 -1.35
C ILE A 16 18.56 -2.40 -2.86
N CYS A 17 19.47 -1.56 -3.36
CA CYS A 17 19.77 -1.47 -4.79
C CYS A 17 20.37 -2.78 -5.33
N ALA A 18 21.28 -3.41 -4.58
CA ALA A 18 21.92 -4.67 -4.97
C ALA A 18 20.92 -5.82 -5.14
N VAL A 19 19.79 -5.80 -4.42
CA VAL A 19 18.71 -6.78 -4.57
C VAL A 19 17.69 -6.32 -5.62
N ALA A 20 17.28 -5.05 -5.58
CA ALA A 20 16.20 -4.55 -6.41
C ALA A 20 16.54 -4.52 -7.91
N ILE A 21 17.76 -4.13 -8.27
CA ILE A 21 18.19 -4.04 -9.66
C ILE A 21 18.14 -5.42 -10.35
N PRO A 22 18.84 -6.47 -9.87
CA PRO A 22 18.80 -7.76 -10.53
C PRO A 22 17.41 -8.39 -10.52
N LEU A 23 16.65 -8.25 -9.43
CA LEU A 23 15.28 -8.76 -9.36
C LEU A 23 14.36 -8.09 -10.39
N SER A 24 14.43 -6.76 -10.50
CA SER A 24 13.63 -6.01 -11.48
C SER A 24 14.00 -6.35 -12.92
N MET A 25 15.28 -6.54 -13.21
CA MET A 25 15.75 -6.96 -14.53
C MET A 25 15.30 -8.37 -14.87
N LEU A 26 15.34 -9.30 -13.90
CA LEU A 26 14.84 -10.66 -14.10
C LEU A 26 13.33 -10.69 -14.38
N MET A 27 12.55 -9.90 -13.64
CA MET A 27 11.10 -9.78 -13.88
C MET A 27 10.80 -9.16 -15.25
N TRP A 28 11.52 -8.11 -15.62
CA TRP A 28 11.39 -7.47 -16.93
C TRP A 28 11.76 -8.42 -18.08
N LEU A 29 12.89 -9.15 -17.96
CA LEU A 29 13.27 -10.18 -18.93
C LEU A 29 12.22 -11.29 -19.02
N GLY A 30 11.62 -11.68 -17.90
CA GLY A 30 10.50 -12.62 -17.86
C GLY A 30 9.26 -12.10 -18.60
N ASN A 31 8.90 -10.83 -18.40
CA ASN A 31 7.80 -10.19 -19.12
C ASN A 31 8.09 -10.10 -20.63
N LEU A 32 9.32 -9.73 -21.01
CA LEU A 32 9.76 -9.69 -22.40
C LEU A 32 9.70 -11.07 -23.06
N ALA A 33 10.23 -12.10 -22.38
CA ALA A 33 10.19 -13.47 -22.87
C ALA A 33 8.76 -13.98 -23.01
N PHE A 34 7.90 -13.73 -22.01
CA PHE A 34 6.47 -14.08 -22.07
C PHE A 34 5.79 -13.41 -23.26
N SER A 35 5.97 -12.10 -23.45
CA SER A 35 5.39 -11.39 -24.59
C SER A 35 5.91 -11.95 -25.93
N PHE A 36 7.19 -12.29 -26.02
CA PHE A 36 7.75 -12.94 -27.21
C PHE A 36 7.13 -14.32 -27.49
N PHE A 37 6.98 -15.18 -26.48
CA PHE A 37 6.39 -16.51 -26.67
C PHE A 37 4.88 -16.46 -26.97
N THR A 38 4.15 -15.55 -26.35
CA THR A 38 2.69 -15.46 -26.50
C THR A 38 2.28 -14.74 -27.78
N TYR A 39 3.02 -13.70 -28.20
CA TYR A 39 2.63 -12.83 -29.31
C TYR A 39 3.57 -12.90 -30.52
N GLY A 40 4.71 -13.59 -30.44
CA GLY A 40 5.76 -13.62 -31.47
C GLY A 40 5.35 -14.18 -32.84
N ASN A 41 4.19 -14.85 -32.97
CA ASN A 41 3.68 -15.37 -34.24
C ASN A 41 2.60 -14.49 -34.90
N SER A 42 2.08 -13.46 -34.24
CA SER A 42 1.00 -12.61 -34.77
C SER A 42 1.52 -11.21 -35.08
N SER A 43 1.84 -10.99 -36.36
CA SER A 43 2.05 -9.70 -37.05
C SER A 43 2.09 -8.41 -36.21
N ARG A 44 3.31 -7.98 -35.82
CA ARG A 44 3.94 -6.63 -35.87
C ARG A 44 3.12 -5.31 -35.84
N VAL A 45 1.85 -5.27 -35.44
CA VAL A 45 1.03 -4.03 -35.51
C VAL A 45 0.72 -3.41 -34.14
N TYR A 46 1.20 -3.99 -33.03
CA TYR A 46 0.99 -3.46 -31.66
C TYR A 46 2.29 -3.26 -30.87
N GLU A 47 3.42 -3.03 -31.55
CA GLU A 47 4.79 -3.18 -31.05
C GLU A 47 5.26 -2.23 -29.91
N GLU A 48 4.42 -1.41 -29.28
CA GLU A 48 4.89 -0.46 -28.24
C GLU A 48 4.12 -0.46 -26.92
N ARG A 49 3.01 -1.21 -26.76
CA ARG A 49 2.16 -1.13 -25.55
C ARG A 49 2.14 -2.35 -24.64
N ASP A 50 2.65 -3.51 -25.08
CA ASP A 50 2.44 -4.75 -24.31
C ASP A 50 3.57 -5.11 -23.33
N VAL A 51 4.74 -4.45 -23.43
CA VAL A 51 5.87 -4.73 -22.54
C VAL A 51 5.98 -3.63 -21.49
N ILE A 52 5.86 -4.02 -20.22
CA ILE A 52 5.98 -3.10 -19.10
C ILE A 52 7.43 -2.58 -19.04
N PRO A 53 7.67 -1.26 -19.00
CA PRO A 53 9.02 -0.71 -19.06
C PRO A 53 9.87 -1.14 -17.84
N PRO A 54 11.19 -1.32 -18.00
CA PRO A 54 12.07 -1.78 -16.91
C PRO A 54 12.10 -0.80 -15.73
N THR A 55 11.89 0.50 -15.98
CA THR A 55 11.79 1.52 -14.94
C THR A 55 10.62 1.28 -13.99
N ARG A 56 9.49 0.79 -14.52
CA ARG A 56 8.32 0.43 -13.72
C ARG A 56 8.61 -0.78 -12.85
N TRP A 57 9.19 -1.84 -13.40
CA TRP A 57 9.61 -3.02 -12.62
C TRP A 57 10.57 -2.63 -11.49
N LEU A 58 11.56 -1.77 -11.78
CA LEU A 58 12.49 -1.28 -10.78
C LEU A 58 11.78 -0.49 -9.67
N PHE A 59 10.89 0.42 -10.04
CA PHE A 59 10.12 1.21 -9.07
C PHE A 59 9.19 0.32 -8.22
N SER A 60 8.50 -0.65 -8.83
CA SER A 60 7.62 -1.60 -8.14
C SER A 60 8.36 -2.51 -7.16
N VAL A 61 9.66 -2.73 -7.34
CA VAL A 61 10.49 -3.48 -6.39
C VAL A 61 11.09 -2.56 -5.31
N ILE A 62 11.65 -1.41 -5.69
CA ILE A 62 12.29 -0.47 -4.74
C ILE A 62 11.26 0.11 -3.77
N PHE A 63 10.12 0.58 -4.27
CA PHE A 63 9.16 1.33 -3.45
C PHE A 63 8.63 0.51 -2.25
N PRO A 64 8.16 -0.75 -2.42
CA PRO A 64 7.73 -1.56 -1.29
C PRO A 64 8.88 -1.94 -0.36
N LEU A 65 10.09 -2.21 -0.88
CA LEU A 65 11.27 -2.48 -0.05
C LEU A 65 11.58 -1.30 0.86
N VAL A 66 11.55 -0.09 0.32
CA VAL A 66 11.75 1.15 1.08
C VAL A 66 10.66 1.30 2.15
N LEU A 67 9.38 1.12 1.79
CA LEU A 67 8.28 1.17 2.77
C LEU A 67 8.42 0.12 3.89
N ALA A 68 8.81 -1.10 3.53
CA ALA A 68 9.07 -2.15 4.51
C ALA A 68 10.18 -1.71 5.47
N THR A 69 11.30 -1.19 4.97
CA THR A 69 12.42 -0.74 5.83
C THR A 69 12.07 0.43 6.75
N PHE A 70 11.24 1.37 6.30
CA PHE A 70 10.75 2.46 7.16
C PHE A 70 9.73 1.99 8.22
N GLY A 71 9.06 0.85 7.98
CA GLY A 71 8.04 0.27 8.86
C GLY A 71 8.53 -0.82 9.82
N LEU A 72 9.82 -1.15 9.85
CA LEU A 72 10.32 -2.34 10.56
C LEU A 72 10.28 -2.24 12.10
N GLY A 73 9.29 -2.92 12.68
CA GLY A 73 9.54 -3.96 13.67
C GLY A 73 9.87 -5.27 12.94
N ARG A 74 10.99 -5.91 13.26
CA ARG A 74 11.51 -7.10 12.55
C ARG A 74 10.58 -8.31 12.72
N LYS A 75 9.89 -8.77 11.68
CA LYS A 75 9.47 -10.19 11.49
C LYS A 75 8.75 -10.42 10.14
N SER A 76 9.26 -11.42 9.41
CA SER A 76 8.71 -12.09 8.21
C SER A 76 8.59 -11.30 6.90
N LEU A 77 8.50 -12.03 5.78
CA LEU A 77 8.17 -11.53 4.44
C LEU A 77 6.84 -10.77 4.53
N ASP A 78 6.94 -9.45 4.55
CA ASP A 78 5.84 -8.59 4.90
C ASP A 78 4.76 -8.65 3.81
N ALA A 79 3.50 -8.93 4.19
CA ALA A 79 2.34 -8.69 3.33
C ALA A 79 2.36 -7.26 2.71
N ARG A 80 3.05 -6.32 3.36
CA ARG A 80 3.36 -4.97 2.85
C ARG A 80 4.13 -4.97 1.53
N LEU A 81 5.11 -5.87 1.36
CA LEU A 81 5.90 -5.98 0.14
C LEU A 81 5.03 -6.43 -1.02
N LEU A 82 4.22 -7.47 -0.82
CA LEU A 82 3.33 -7.99 -1.84
C LEU A 82 2.25 -6.97 -2.23
N VAL A 83 1.56 -6.40 -1.24
CA VAL A 83 0.55 -5.35 -1.46
C VAL A 83 1.18 -4.17 -2.19
N GLY A 84 2.31 -3.65 -1.69
CA GLY A 84 2.99 -2.52 -2.29
C GLY A 84 3.42 -2.82 -3.72
N PHE A 85 3.95 -4.02 -3.98
CA PHE A 85 4.38 -4.43 -5.32
C PHE A 85 3.21 -4.46 -6.29
N VAL A 86 2.11 -5.14 -5.94
CA VAL A 86 0.91 -5.25 -6.78
C VAL A 86 0.32 -3.87 -7.07
N LEU A 87 0.13 -3.04 -6.06
CA LEU A 87 -0.42 -1.69 -6.28
C LEU A 87 0.49 -0.85 -7.19
N CYS A 88 1.81 -0.95 -7.00
CA CYS A 88 2.80 -0.18 -7.74
C CYS A 88 2.94 -0.61 -9.19
N ILE A 89 2.95 -1.92 -9.46
CA ILE A 89 2.98 -2.42 -10.84
C ILE A 89 1.66 -2.07 -11.55
N SER A 90 0.51 -2.15 -10.88
CA SER A 90 -0.80 -1.86 -11.49
C SER A 90 -0.98 -0.40 -11.89
N ASN A 91 -0.94 0.53 -10.94
CA ASN A 91 -1.21 1.95 -11.20
C ASN A 91 -0.63 2.84 -10.09
N LEU A 92 0.13 3.88 -10.43
CA LEU A 92 0.76 4.78 -9.46
C LEU A 92 -0.24 5.57 -8.61
N ALA A 93 -1.47 5.79 -9.08
CA ALA A 93 -2.54 6.38 -8.28
C ALA A 93 -2.93 5.47 -7.10
N PHE A 94 -2.83 4.14 -7.25
CA PHE A 94 -3.08 3.20 -6.15
C PHE A 94 -1.99 3.29 -5.08
N VAL A 95 -0.75 3.57 -5.51
CA VAL A 95 0.35 3.88 -4.60
C VAL A 95 0.05 5.15 -3.81
N ALA A 96 -0.46 6.19 -4.46
CA ALA A 96 -0.88 7.41 -3.77
C ALA A 96 -1.97 7.15 -2.73
N CYS A 97 -2.92 6.24 -3.01
CA CYS A 97 -3.98 5.85 -2.07
C CYS A 97 -3.40 5.18 -0.82
N VAL A 98 -2.57 4.14 -0.97
CA VAL A 98 -1.97 3.44 0.18
C VAL A 98 -1.01 4.34 0.96
N PHE A 99 -0.28 5.22 0.27
CA PHE A 99 0.63 6.17 0.90
C PHE A 99 -0.13 7.22 1.72
N THR A 100 -1.25 7.73 1.19
CA THR A 100 -2.16 8.63 1.91
C THR A 100 -2.72 7.94 3.14
N PHE A 101 -3.19 6.70 3.01
CA PHE A 101 -3.65 5.90 4.15
C PHE A 101 -2.56 5.76 5.21
N PHE A 102 -1.34 5.39 4.82
CA PHE A 102 -0.23 5.19 5.73
C PHE A 102 0.16 6.46 6.49
N ILE A 103 0.33 7.59 5.79
CA ILE A 103 0.73 8.86 6.40
C ILE A 103 -0.35 9.37 7.34
N THR A 104 -1.58 9.46 6.88
CA THR A 104 -2.68 10.04 7.67
C THR A 104 -3.00 9.18 8.89
N SER A 105 -3.08 7.86 8.72
CA SER A 105 -3.24 6.90 9.83
C SER A 105 -2.10 6.99 10.84
N SER A 106 -0.84 7.04 10.38
CA SER A 106 0.31 7.13 11.29
C SER A 106 0.30 8.43 12.12
N ARG A 107 -0.23 9.52 11.57
CA ARG A 107 -0.42 10.78 12.31
C ARG A 107 -1.60 10.67 13.28
N ALA A 108 -2.70 10.04 12.87
CA ALA A 108 -3.87 9.80 13.72
C ALA A 108 -3.54 8.94 14.94
N THR A 109 -2.76 7.87 14.77
CA THR A 109 -2.34 7.00 15.88
C THR A 109 -1.48 7.74 16.90
N LYS A 110 -0.61 8.65 16.45
CA LYS A 110 0.22 9.48 17.35
C LYS A 110 -0.56 10.61 18.03
N PHE A 111 -1.73 10.98 17.52
CA PHE A 111 -2.53 12.06 18.07
C PHE A 111 -3.07 11.68 19.45
N ARG A 112 -2.72 12.49 20.47
CA ARG A 112 -3.13 12.32 21.88
C ARG A 112 -2.90 10.90 22.44
N SER A 113 -1.80 10.25 22.04
CA SER A 113 -1.43 8.90 22.51
C SER A 113 -1.37 8.77 24.04
N GLY A 114 -1.00 9.84 24.75
CA GLY A 114 -1.00 9.86 26.23
C GLY A 114 -2.38 9.73 26.88
N VAL A 115 -3.46 10.09 26.18
CA VAL A 115 -4.83 9.88 26.64
C VAL A 115 -5.26 8.44 26.37
N LYS A 116 -4.92 7.90 25.19
CA LYS A 116 -5.24 6.51 24.79
C LYS A 116 -4.64 5.49 25.75
N ARG A 117 -3.43 5.73 26.24
CA ARG A 117 -2.76 4.88 27.24
C ARG A 117 -3.54 4.70 28.56
N ARG A 118 -4.51 5.57 28.86
CA ARG A 118 -5.32 5.48 30.08
C ARG A 118 -6.54 4.57 29.93
N PHE A 119 -6.98 4.32 28.69
CA PHE A 119 -8.23 3.60 28.41
C PHE A 119 -8.01 2.34 27.55
N GLU A 120 -6.90 2.24 26.80
CA GLU A 120 -6.56 1.06 26.01
C GLU A 120 -5.60 0.13 26.77
N GLU A 121 -6.10 -1.03 27.23
CA GLU A 121 -5.28 -2.05 27.91
C GLU A 121 -4.22 -2.67 26.98
N GLU A 122 -4.45 -2.71 25.67
CA GLU A 122 -3.52 -3.24 24.65
C GLU A 122 -2.74 -2.15 23.89
N PHE A 123 -2.48 -1.00 24.51
CA PHE A 123 -1.75 0.09 23.83
C PHE A 123 -0.32 -0.35 23.41
N LYS A 124 -0.14 -0.62 22.11
CA LYS A 124 1.18 -0.88 21.52
C LYS A 124 1.88 0.44 21.23
N GLU A 125 2.90 0.74 22.04
CA GLU A 125 3.71 1.94 21.87
C GLU A 125 4.33 1.98 20.46
N GLY A 126 3.96 3.00 19.67
CA GLY A 126 4.41 3.17 18.30
C GLY A 126 3.47 2.67 17.19
N GLY A 127 2.28 2.14 17.51
CA GLY A 127 1.25 1.84 16.51
C GLY A 127 1.64 0.79 15.49
N GLN A 128 2.49 -0.18 15.87
CA GLN A 128 2.97 -1.20 14.95
C GLN A 128 1.83 -2.13 14.51
N ARG A 129 1.50 -2.07 13.22
CA ARG A 129 0.47 -2.93 12.61
C ARG A 129 1.04 -4.31 12.29
N ASN A 130 0.30 -5.35 12.69
CA ASN A 130 0.62 -6.73 12.34
C ASN A 130 0.49 -6.95 10.82
N TRP A 131 1.23 -7.90 10.24
CA TRP A 131 1.14 -8.23 8.82
C TRP A 131 -0.28 -8.64 8.42
N LEU A 132 -1.01 -9.30 9.34
CA LEU A 132 -2.42 -9.67 9.14
C LEU A 132 -3.31 -8.43 9.03
N GLN A 133 -3.09 -7.41 9.86
CA GLN A 133 -3.84 -6.15 9.79
C GLN A 133 -3.58 -5.41 8.47
N VAL A 134 -2.35 -5.47 7.96
CA VAL A 134 -2.03 -4.92 6.63
C VAL A 134 -2.81 -5.66 5.55
N LEU A 135 -2.84 -6.99 5.60
CA LEU A 135 -3.57 -7.82 4.64
C LEU A 135 -5.09 -7.58 4.74
N CYS A 136 -5.66 -7.47 5.93
CA CYS A 136 -7.08 -7.18 6.10
C CYS A 136 -7.44 -5.78 5.54
N ASN A 137 -6.61 -4.78 5.79
CA ASN A 137 -6.88 -3.40 5.34
C ASN A 137 -6.57 -3.16 3.86
N SER A 138 -5.64 -3.92 3.28
CA SER A 138 -5.17 -3.68 1.91
C SER A 138 -5.49 -4.83 0.94
N GLY A 139 -6.02 -5.95 1.43
CA GLY A 139 -6.24 -7.16 0.65
C GLY A 139 -7.26 -6.97 -0.46
N MET A 140 -8.38 -6.29 -0.16
CA MET A 140 -9.38 -5.97 -1.19
C MET A 140 -8.81 -5.02 -2.25
N ALA A 141 -8.09 -3.99 -1.83
CA ALA A 141 -7.40 -3.07 -2.75
C ALA A 141 -6.36 -3.81 -3.61
N MET A 142 -5.60 -4.74 -3.03
CA MET A 142 -4.63 -5.58 -3.74
C MET A 142 -5.31 -6.49 -4.75
N GLN A 143 -6.43 -7.12 -4.40
CA GLN A 143 -7.20 -7.96 -5.32
C GLN A 143 -7.75 -7.17 -6.50
N LEU A 144 -8.33 -5.99 -6.24
CA LEU A 144 -8.83 -5.10 -7.31
C LEU A 144 -7.69 -4.57 -8.19
N ALA A 145 -6.53 -4.24 -7.60
CA ALA A 145 -5.36 -3.83 -8.36
C ALA A 145 -4.77 -4.97 -9.20
N LEU A 146 -4.80 -6.21 -8.71
CA LEU A 146 -4.41 -7.37 -9.49
C LEU A 146 -5.35 -7.57 -10.69
N LEU A 147 -6.66 -7.46 -10.48
CA LEU A 147 -7.64 -7.49 -11.57
C LEU A 147 -7.41 -6.35 -12.55
N TYR A 148 -7.09 -5.14 -12.07
CA TYR A 148 -6.73 -4.01 -12.93
C TYR A 148 -5.50 -4.34 -13.79
N LEU A 149 -4.45 -4.91 -13.19
CA LEU A 149 -3.24 -5.31 -13.92
C LEU A 149 -3.53 -6.36 -15.00
N LEU A 150 -4.42 -7.32 -14.72
CA LEU A 150 -4.76 -8.38 -15.68
C LEU A 150 -5.70 -7.90 -16.80
N ASP A 151 -6.67 -7.05 -16.50
CA ASP A 151 -7.68 -6.59 -17.47
C ASP A 151 -7.24 -5.35 -18.26
N VAL A 152 -6.53 -4.43 -17.61
CA VAL A 152 -6.16 -3.11 -18.17
C VAL A 152 -4.67 -3.04 -18.49
N GLY A 153 -3.85 -3.77 -17.73
CA GLY A 153 -2.39 -3.68 -17.81
C GLY A 153 -1.82 -2.61 -16.89
N CYS A 154 -0.53 -2.34 -17.09
CA CYS A 154 0.23 -1.35 -16.34
C CYS A 154 0.08 0.04 -16.99
N GLU A 155 -1.08 0.67 -16.82
CA GLU A 155 -1.38 1.97 -17.45
C GLU A 155 -2.08 2.94 -16.51
N GLU A 156 -1.69 4.22 -16.63
CA GLU A 156 -2.26 5.32 -15.86
C GLU A 156 -3.40 5.96 -16.62
N ARG A 157 -4.58 5.36 -16.48
CA ARG A 157 -5.79 5.85 -17.12
C ARG A 157 -6.57 6.80 -16.20
N PRO A 158 -7.10 7.92 -16.73
CA PRO A 158 -8.03 8.74 -15.98
C PRO A 158 -9.34 8.00 -15.73
N ILE A 159 -10.09 8.44 -14.74
CA ILE A 159 -11.45 7.94 -14.49
C ILE A 159 -12.38 8.51 -15.56
N ASP A 160 -12.79 7.66 -16.50
CA ASP A 160 -13.76 7.93 -17.55
C ASP A 160 -14.68 6.70 -17.72
N PHE A 161 -15.92 6.81 -17.24
CA PHE A 161 -16.89 5.72 -17.33
C PHE A 161 -17.49 5.54 -18.73
N THR A 162 -17.28 6.48 -19.65
CA THR A 162 -17.76 6.38 -21.03
C THR A 162 -16.75 5.63 -21.90
N ARG A 163 -15.46 5.93 -21.77
CA ARG A 163 -14.40 5.36 -22.62
C ARG A 163 -13.67 4.19 -21.96
N ASP A 164 -13.50 4.25 -20.64
CA ASP A 164 -12.61 3.39 -19.87
C ASP A 164 -13.33 2.78 -18.65
N TYR A 165 -14.54 2.26 -18.88
CA TYR A 165 -15.45 1.78 -17.83
C TYR A 165 -14.79 0.80 -16.84
N ARG A 166 -14.09 -0.23 -17.34
CA ARG A 166 -13.46 -1.26 -16.49
C ARG A 166 -12.33 -0.67 -15.64
N SER A 167 -11.45 0.13 -16.25
CA SER A 167 -10.33 0.75 -15.53
C SER A 167 -10.84 1.74 -14.46
N SER A 168 -11.87 2.52 -14.79
CA SER A 168 -12.52 3.47 -13.89
C SER A 168 -13.20 2.77 -12.71
N TRP A 169 -13.93 1.69 -13.00
CA TRP A 169 -14.62 0.89 -11.99
C TRP A 169 -13.63 0.26 -11.00
N LEU A 170 -12.58 -0.39 -11.51
CA LEU A 170 -11.54 -0.99 -10.68
C LEU A 170 -10.74 0.06 -9.91
N GLY A 171 -10.41 1.19 -10.54
CA GLY A 171 -9.67 2.28 -9.91
C GLY A 171 -10.45 2.94 -8.76
N ILE A 172 -11.75 3.20 -8.95
CA ILE A 172 -12.62 3.68 -7.89
C ILE A 172 -12.82 2.62 -6.80
N GLY A 173 -12.87 1.34 -7.16
CA GLY A 173 -12.91 0.25 -6.20
C GLY A 173 -11.69 0.24 -5.28
N VAL A 174 -10.48 0.41 -5.82
CA VAL A 174 -9.24 0.53 -5.04
C VAL A 174 -9.28 1.75 -4.12
N LEU A 175 -9.68 2.91 -4.65
CA LEU A 175 -9.84 4.14 -3.87
C LEU A 175 -10.84 3.96 -2.72
N GLY A 176 -11.99 3.35 -3.00
CA GLY A 176 -13.05 3.07 -2.03
C GLY A 176 -12.60 2.11 -0.92
N ALA A 177 -11.85 1.06 -1.27
CA ALA A 177 -11.27 0.14 -0.30
C ALA A 177 -10.35 0.88 0.69
N PHE A 178 -9.44 1.73 0.20
CA PHE A 178 -8.58 2.53 1.07
C PHE A 178 -9.33 3.61 1.85
N ALA A 179 -10.37 4.22 1.26
CA ALA A 179 -11.23 5.18 1.94
C ALA A 179 -11.96 4.53 3.13
N CYS A 180 -12.48 3.32 2.95
CA CYS A 180 -13.13 2.56 4.02
C CYS A 180 -12.15 2.27 5.16
N CYS A 181 -10.96 1.75 4.86
CA CYS A 181 -9.94 1.46 5.87
C CYS A 181 -9.41 2.73 6.57
N ASN A 182 -9.32 3.85 5.85
CA ASN A 182 -9.04 5.16 6.45
C ASN A 182 -10.14 5.55 7.44
N GLY A 183 -11.41 5.42 7.04
CA GLY A 183 -12.55 5.71 7.90
C GLY A 183 -12.53 4.90 9.20
N ASP A 184 -12.32 3.58 9.10
CA ASP A 184 -12.21 2.68 10.25
C ASP A 184 -11.06 3.09 11.20
N THR A 185 -9.87 3.36 10.64
CA THR A 185 -8.72 3.79 11.42
C THR A 185 -8.95 5.16 12.06
N TRP A 186 -9.46 6.14 11.32
CA TRP A 186 -9.64 7.49 11.85
C TRP A 186 -10.74 7.54 12.91
N ALA A 187 -11.81 6.77 12.73
CA ALA A 187 -12.88 6.67 13.72
C ALA A 187 -12.36 6.15 15.06
N SER A 188 -11.57 5.07 15.06
CA SER A 188 -10.99 4.52 16.28
C SER A 188 -9.89 5.42 16.87
N GLU A 189 -9.01 5.98 16.03
CA GLU A 189 -7.82 6.72 16.49
C GLU A 189 -8.10 8.19 16.87
N LEU A 190 -9.03 8.86 16.18
CA LEU A 190 -9.40 10.26 16.45
C LEU A 190 -10.69 10.35 17.24
N GLY A 191 -11.70 9.54 16.92
CA GLY A 191 -13.01 9.58 17.57
C GLY A 191 -12.94 9.30 19.08
N SER A 192 -12.09 8.34 19.48
CA SER A 192 -11.87 7.98 20.90
C SER A 192 -11.31 9.13 21.76
N VAL A 193 -10.53 10.04 21.16
CA VAL A 193 -9.78 11.08 21.88
C VAL A 193 -10.33 12.50 21.71
N ILE A 194 -11.22 12.71 20.73
CA ILE A 194 -11.85 14.01 20.48
C ILE A 194 -13.13 14.17 21.31
N GLY A 195 -13.86 13.08 21.55
CA GLY A 195 -15.05 13.11 22.40
C GLY A 195 -14.71 13.47 23.85
N ASN A 196 -15.44 14.44 24.42
CA ASN A 196 -15.45 14.71 25.86
C ASN A 196 -16.64 14.08 26.59
N LYS A 197 -17.58 13.45 25.87
CA LYS A 197 -18.73 12.73 26.44
C LYS A 197 -18.61 11.22 26.24
N ASP A 198 -19.22 10.45 27.12
CA ASP A 198 -19.28 8.99 26.99
C ASP A 198 -19.95 8.58 25.66
N PRO A 199 -19.41 7.58 24.95
CA PRO A 199 -20.02 7.08 23.73
C PRO A 199 -21.39 6.44 24.01
N PHE A 200 -22.23 6.37 22.98
CA PHE A 200 -23.53 5.70 23.04
C PHE A 200 -23.44 4.35 22.34
N LEU A 201 -24.02 3.32 22.94
CA LEU A 201 -24.17 2.03 22.29
C LEU A 201 -25.26 2.12 21.21
N ILE A 202 -24.94 1.83 19.94
CA ILE A 202 -25.86 2.03 18.80
C ILE A 202 -27.16 1.21 18.94
N THR A 203 -27.10 0.05 19.59
CA THR A 203 -28.27 -0.84 19.75
C THR A 203 -29.26 -0.36 20.81
N THR A 204 -28.80 0.32 21.86
CA THR A 204 -29.66 0.74 22.99
C THR A 204 -29.76 2.26 23.14
N PHE A 205 -28.92 3.01 22.43
CA PHE A 205 -28.71 4.46 22.57
C PHE A 205 -28.40 4.90 24.01
N GLN A 206 -27.93 3.99 24.87
CA GLN A 206 -27.50 4.30 26.23
C GLN A 206 -26.01 4.66 26.26
N ARG A 207 -25.62 5.51 27.21
CA ARG A 207 -24.22 5.87 27.43
C ARG A 207 -23.46 4.69 28.02
N VAL A 208 -22.28 4.43 27.49
CA VAL A 208 -21.36 3.41 28.04
C VAL A 208 -20.07 4.09 28.49
N PRO A 209 -19.50 3.65 29.62
CA PRO A 209 -18.21 4.17 30.08
C PRO A 209 -17.13 3.93 29.02
N ARG A 210 -16.14 4.83 29.02
CA ARG A 210 -14.97 4.72 28.14
C ARG A 210 -13.95 3.71 28.63
#